data_AF-A0A853BZ91-F1
#
_entry.id   AF-A0A853BZ91-F1
#
_cell.length_a   1.000
_cell.length_b   1.000
_cell.length_c   1.000
_cell.angle_alpha   90.00
_cell.angle_beta   90.00
_cell.angle_gamma   90.00
#
_symmetry.space_group_name_H-M   'P 1'
#
loop_
_entity.id
_entity.type
_entity.pdbx_description
1 polymer ?
#
loop_
_entity_poly.entity_id
_entity_poly.type
_entity_poly.pdbx_seq_one_letter_code
_entity_poly.pdbx_strand_id
1 'polypeptide(L)'
;MIMRPLAVALLAVVAVLGLAPPADAHASLVRTDPAEGAVLASAPEQIRFTFSEAVAAVPDSVQVFDAAGESVDATTSVRDAVLEATLDEAVGDGTLVVVWRVLSEDGHPVSGSLSFSVGAPSPSVQAPPVTAADTDDAPVLLSVVRWVGYAGLLATSGLVVFALLFLPRHRDAATSRQRLVSATRLGAAVAGLAWLVGLPLTVVYQVGGDAGSLGDGSAWSALSTTEYAVPAAVVAGLLVAVAMLGNGEPTRARGAGVLGAVVVAGCAPALTGHTRAETPEWLVVAVDMLHLAAGSVWLGGLVALLLVLSDLAGRGTLAGETLARFSTVAAGLVAVLVATGSVLAWRIVGSWSGLFETAYGQLLLVKIAIAAAAVAFAAWNRFRLLPAMRQAPRRRERRDRATIVVRTAAAEAVALVGLLLVTGMLVDRSPEDDPSAAAAGTATVVGRLGGIELEATVAPAVTGPSNVTLTMTDATGEPFEGFEAPRARLEAGEVDLGAIELRNIGPGAYAADVVFPSPGTWELQVSLRVSEFENPVTTLEIPVGSAG
;
A
#
# COMPACT_ATOMS: atom_id res chain seq x y z
N MET A 1 -16.15 25.79 -26.39
CA MET A 1 -15.82 24.80 -27.45
C MET A 1 -14.58 23.97 -27.18
N ILE A 2 -13.64 24.38 -26.31
CA ILE A 2 -12.38 23.65 -26.02
C ILE A 2 -12.57 22.39 -25.13
N MET A 3 -13.68 22.28 -24.39
CA MET A 3 -13.92 21.15 -23.47
C MET A 3 -14.23 19.81 -24.17
N ARG A 4 -14.83 19.84 -25.37
CA ARG A 4 -15.15 18.62 -26.14
C ARG A 4 -13.90 17.89 -26.68
N PRO A 5 -12.94 18.55 -27.35
CA PRO A 5 -11.72 17.88 -27.79
C PRO A 5 -10.83 17.44 -26.62
N LEU A 6 -10.83 18.19 -25.51
CA LEU A 6 -10.10 17.79 -24.29
C LEU A 6 -10.68 16.52 -23.68
N ALA A 7 -12.01 16.41 -23.56
CA ALA A 7 -12.67 15.22 -23.03
C ALA A 7 -12.44 13.98 -23.91
N VAL A 8 -12.45 14.11 -25.23
CA VAL A 8 -12.21 13.00 -26.18
C VAL A 8 -10.74 12.55 -26.12
N ALA A 9 -9.79 13.50 -26.06
CA ALA A 9 -8.37 13.17 -25.91
C ALA A 9 -8.11 12.46 -24.57
N LEU A 10 -8.74 12.92 -23.49
CA LEU A 10 -8.63 12.31 -22.17
C LEU A 10 -9.21 10.89 -22.15
N LEU A 11 -10.37 10.67 -22.79
CA LEU A 11 -11.00 9.34 -22.90
C LEU A 11 -10.15 8.36 -23.71
N ALA A 12 -9.54 8.83 -24.80
CA ALA A 12 -8.63 8.02 -25.63
C ALA A 12 -7.36 7.65 -24.86
N VAL A 13 -6.83 8.57 -24.05
CA VAL A 13 -5.71 8.31 -23.14
C VAL A 13 -6.10 7.28 -22.07
N VAL A 14 -7.25 7.41 -21.41
CA VAL A 14 -7.72 6.40 -20.45
C VAL A 14 -7.88 5.01 -21.09
N ALA A 15 -8.45 4.93 -22.31
CA ALA A 15 -8.69 3.67 -23.00
C ALA A 15 -7.41 2.95 -23.45
N VAL A 16 -6.38 3.69 -23.86
CA VAL A 16 -5.10 3.11 -24.32
C VAL A 16 -4.24 2.68 -23.13
N LEU A 17 -4.33 3.37 -22.00
CA LEU A 17 -3.46 3.16 -20.84
C LEU A 17 -3.96 2.10 -19.85
N GLY A 18 -5.23 1.70 -19.94
CA GLY A 18 -5.83 0.68 -19.06
C GLY A 18 -5.64 -0.78 -19.49
N LEU A 19 -4.88 -1.06 -20.56
CA LEU A 19 -4.79 -2.40 -21.17
C LEU A 19 -3.69 -3.31 -20.62
N ALA A 20 -2.82 -2.81 -19.74
CA ALA A 20 -1.82 -3.63 -19.06
C ALA A 20 -2.40 -4.22 -17.76
N PRO A 21 -2.01 -5.45 -17.36
CA PRO A 21 -2.46 -6.06 -16.11
C PRO A 21 -1.98 -5.27 -14.88
N PRO A 22 -2.74 -5.27 -13.77
CA PRO A 22 -2.31 -4.75 -12.46
C PRO A 22 -1.07 -5.49 -11.95
N ALA A 23 -0.25 -4.84 -11.13
CA ALA A 23 0.90 -5.46 -10.46
C ALA A 23 0.76 -5.33 -8.94
N ASP A 24 1.33 -6.27 -8.19
CA ASP A 24 1.27 -6.23 -6.73
C ASP A 24 2.17 -5.13 -6.17
N ALA A 25 1.77 -4.54 -5.04
CA ALA A 25 2.53 -3.49 -4.37
C ALA A 25 3.39 -4.03 -3.21
N HIS A 26 3.04 -5.21 -2.67
CA HIS A 26 3.71 -5.80 -1.52
C HIS A 26 4.22 -7.20 -1.83
N ALA A 27 5.49 -7.45 -1.51
CA ALA A 27 6.11 -8.73 -1.70
C ALA A 27 5.43 -9.80 -0.82
N SER A 28 4.89 -10.84 -1.45
CA SER A 28 4.38 -12.03 -0.75
C SER A 28 5.43 -13.15 -0.80
N LEU A 29 5.54 -13.90 0.29
CA LEU A 29 6.43 -15.06 0.35
C LEU A 29 5.81 -16.22 -0.45
N VAL A 30 6.44 -16.57 -1.57
CA VAL A 30 5.96 -17.59 -2.51
C VAL A 30 6.48 -18.97 -2.12
N ARG A 31 7.75 -19.06 -1.68
CA ARG A 31 8.40 -20.33 -1.38
C ARG A 31 9.56 -20.18 -0.41
N THR A 32 9.78 -21.19 0.41
CA THR A 32 10.99 -21.35 1.22
C THR A 32 11.68 -22.68 0.96
N ASP A 33 12.98 -22.70 1.17
CA ASP A 33 13.82 -23.89 1.19
C ASP A 33 14.86 -23.72 2.31
N PRO A 34 14.75 -24.42 3.45
CA PRO A 34 13.78 -25.46 3.75
C PRO A 34 12.31 -24.98 3.81
N ALA A 35 11.38 -25.90 3.52
CA ALA A 35 9.96 -25.63 3.69
C ALA A 35 9.59 -25.53 5.18
N GLU A 36 8.51 -24.80 5.49
CA GLU A 36 7.94 -24.77 6.84
C GLU A 36 7.69 -26.19 7.37
N GLY A 37 8.11 -26.46 8.60
CA GLY A 37 7.96 -27.74 9.28
C GLY A 37 8.84 -28.87 8.72
N ALA A 38 9.74 -28.60 7.76
CA ALA A 38 10.58 -29.65 7.17
C ALA A 38 11.51 -30.29 8.22
N VAL A 39 11.74 -31.61 8.10
CA VAL A 39 12.73 -32.35 8.90
C VAL A 39 13.84 -32.82 7.97
N LEU A 40 15.03 -32.26 8.16
CA LEU A 40 16.20 -32.50 7.32
C LEU A 40 17.12 -33.52 7.98
N ALA A 41 17.74 -34.39 7.18
CA ALA A 41 18.72 -35.35 7.70
C ALA A 41 20.03 -34.69 8.17
N SER A 42 20.34 -33.51 7.64
CA SER A 42 21.52 -32.72 8.00
C SER A 42 21.20 -31.23 7.87
N ALA A 43 21.93 -30.39 8.63
CA ALA A 43 21.76 -28.94 8.57
C ALA A 43 21.99 -28.41 7.14
N PRO A 44 21.14 -27.50 6.64
CA PRO A 44 21.33 -26.88 5.33
C PRO A 44 22.47 -25.86 5.40
N GLU A 45 23.20 -25.69 4.31
CA GLU A 45 24.22 -24.61 4.23
C GLU A 45 23.56 -23.22 4.15
N GLN A 46 22.35 -23.15 3.59
CA GLN A 46 21.62 -21.91 3.36
C GLN A 46 20.11 -22.10 3.48
N ILE A 47 19.43 -21.04 3.90
CA ILE A 47 17.97 -20.91 3.91
C ILE A 47 17.60 -19.90 2.82
N ARG A 48 16.71 -20.28 1.90
CA ARG A 48 16.28 -19.46 0.77
C ARG A 48 14.80 -19.13 0.87
N PHE A 49 14.47 -17.87 0.64
CA PHE A 49 13.13 -17.34 0.53
C PHE A 49 12.94 -16.76 -0.88
N THR A 50 11.83 -17.09 -1.52
CA THR A 50 11.44 -16.56 -2.83
C THR A 50 10.15 -15.76 -2.69
N PHE A 51 10.17 -14.52 -3.16
CA PHE A 51 9.05 -13.59 -3.10
C PHE A 51 8.38 -13.40 -4.48
N SER A 52 7.20 -12.79 -4.51
CA SER A 52 6.46 -12.46 -5.73
C SER A 52 7.13 -11.38 -6.58
N GLU A 53 7.89 -10.49 -5.94
CA GLU A 53 8.58 -9.36 -6.55
C GLU A 53 9.99 -9.17 -5.95
N ALA A 54 10.76 -8.21 -6.48
CA ALA A 54 12.07 -7.93 -5.93
C ALA A 54 11.97 -7.33 -4.52
N VAL A 55 12.91 -7.71 -3.66
CA VAL A 55 12.96 -7.21 -2.28
C VAL A 55 14.32 -6.58 -1.99
N ALA A 56 14.39 -5.79 -0.92
CA ALA A 56 15.64 -5.23 -0.40
C ALA A 56 15.90 -5.72 1.04
N ALA A 57 17.18 -5.93 1.35
CA ALA A 57 17.63 -6.30 2.69
C ALA A 57 17.59 -5.11 3.65
N VAL A 58 17.19 -5.37 4.88
CA VAL A 58 17.37 -4.50 6.06
C VAL A 58 18.45 -5.08 6.99
N PRO A 59 19.01 -4.28 7.92
CA PRO A 59 19.78 -4.85 9.03
C PRO A 59 19.00 -5.98 9.70
N ASP A 60 19.68 -7.08 10.01
CA ASP A 60 19.10 -8.27 10.63
C ASP A 60 17.90 -8.86 9.85
N SER A 61 17.96 -8.81 8.50
CA SER A 61 16.92 -9.33 7.59
C SER A 61 16.50 -10.77 7.87
N VAL A 62 17.41 -11.59 8.38
CA VAL A 62 17.13 -12.95 8.83
C VAL A 62 17.85 -13.16 10.15
N GLN A 63 17.10 -13.64 11.14
CA GLN A 63 17.61 -14.06 12.44
C GLN A 63 17.21 -15.51 12.64
N VAL A 64 18.20 -16.35 12.97
CA VAL A 64 17.99 -17.78 13.17
C VAL A 64 18.18 -18.08 14.65
N PHE A 65 17.28 -18.87 15.23
CA PHE A 65 17.29 -19.26 16.63
C PHE A 65 17.18 -20.77 16.75
N ASP A 66 17.87 -21.35 17.72
CA ASP A 66 17.68 -22.75 18.09
C ASP A 66 16.42 -22.96 18.96
N ALA A 67 16.16 -24.22 19.32
CA ALA A 67 14.99 -24.56 20.15
C ALA A 67 15.03 -23.99 21.57
N ALA A 68 16.21 -23.58 22.06
CA ALA A 68 16.37 -22.90 23.35
C ALA A 68 16.17 -21.37 23.24
N GLY A 69 16.07 -20.84 22.02
CA GLY A 69 15.96 -19.41 21.75
C GLY A 69 17.33 -18.71 21.66
N GLU A 70 18.42 -19.47 21.55
CA GLU A 70 19.76 -18.93 21.34
C GLU A 70 19.99 -18.59 19.86
N SER A 71 20.65 -17.45 19.59
CA SER A 71 20.91 -16.99 18.23
C SER A 71 21.93 -17.88 17.54
N VAL A 72 21.66 -18.20 16.28
CA VAL A 72 22.58 -18.86 15.36
C VAL A 72 23.03 -17.81 14.34
N ASP A 73 24.33 -17.59 14.24
CA ASP A 73 24.90 -16.60 13.33
C ASP A 73 24.61 -16.97 11.87
N ALA A 74 24.12 -15.99 11.12
CA ALA A 74 23.81 -16.15 9.70
C ALA A 74 24.11 -14.86 8.92
N THR A 75 24.72 -15.02 7.76
CA THR A 75 24.98 -13.93 6.83
C THR A 75 23.88 -13.88 5.76
N THR A 76 23.28 -12.70 5.58
CA THR A 76 22.17 -12.51 4.64
C THR A 76 22.61 -11.85 3.34
N SER A 77 21.96 -12.23 2.24
CA SER A 77 22.09 -11.57 0.95
C SER A 77 20.77 -11.58 0.21
N VAL A 78 20.52 -10.54 -0.59
CA VAL A 78 19.31 -10.41 -1.40
C VAL A 78 19.70 -10.18 -2.85
N ARG A 79 18.99 -10.86 -3.75
CA ARG A 79 19.11 -10.69 -5.20
C ARG A 79 17.74 -10.83 -5.83
N ASP A 80 17.25 -9.73 -6.40
CA ASP A 80 15.90 -9.64 -6.99
C ASP A 80 14.85 -10.13 -5.97
N ALA A 81 14.05 -11.14 -6.34
CA ALA A 81 13.01 -11.72 -5.50
C ALA A 81 13.50 -12.80 -4.52
N VAL A 82 14.81 -12.96 -4.35
CA VAL A 82 15.39 -14.05 -3.54
C VAL A 82 16.21 -13.49 -2.38
N LEU A 83 15.82 -13.87 -1.15
CA LEU A 83 16.60 -13.67 0.07
C LEU A 83 17.27 -14.99 0.44
N GLU A 84 18.57 -14.94 0.68
CA GLU A 84 19.40 -16.08 1.10
C GLU A 84 20.04 -15.77 2.45
N ALA A 85 19.95 -16.69 3.40
CA ALA A 85 20.66 -16.66 4.67
C ALA A 85 21.60 -17.86 4.74
N THR A 86 22.91 -17.62 4.78
CA THR A 86 23.94 -18.63 4.94
C THR A 86 24.25 -18.79 6.41
N LEU A 87 24.23 -20.02 6.93
CA LEU A 87 24.56 -20.27 8.33
C LEU A 87 26.08 -20.22 8.52
N ASP A 88 26.55 -19.40 9.44
CA ASP A 88 27.99 -19.14 9.64
C ASP A 88 28.66 -20.20 10.54
N GLU A 89 27.85 -20.96 11.27
CA GLU A 89 28.28 -22.06 12.13
C GLU A 89 27.48 -23.34 11.89
N ALA A 90 28.09 -24.47 12.24
CA ALA A 90 27.42 -25.77 12.16
C ALA A 90 26.32 -25.86 13.21
N VAL A 91 25.07 -26.00 12.76
CA VAL A 91 23.93 -26.21 13.66
C VAL A 91 23.83 -27.68 14.04
N GLY A 92 23.62 -27.96 15.33
CA GLY A 92 23.31 -29.30 15.83
C GLY A 92 21.89 -29.77 15.47
N ASP A 93 21.55 -30.98 15.89
CA ASP A 93 20.21 -31.54 15.75
C ASP A 93 19.18 -30.76 16.59
N GLY A 94 17.96 -30.63 16.07
CA GLY A 94 16.85 -29.96 16.73
C GLY A 94 16.09 -29.00 15.81
N THR A 95 15.05 -28.38 16.36
CA THR A 95 14.24 -27.36 15.67
C THR A 95 14.94 -26.01 15.67
N LEU A 96 14.96 -25.36 14.50
CA LEU A 96 15.34 -23.98 14.28
C LEU A 96 14.11 -23.13 13.99
N VAL A 97 14.10 -21.91 14.52
CA VAL A 97 13.12 -20.86 14.23
C VAL A 97 13.83 -19.75 13.47
N VAL A 98 13.31 -19.42 12.30
CA VAL A 98 13.87 -18.38 11.43
C VAL A 98 12.88 -17.23 11.37
N VAL A 99 13.30 -16.05 11.77
CA VAL A 99 12.53 -14.81 11.68
C VAL A 99 13.13 -13.98 10.56
N TRP A 100 12.30 -13.42 9.69
CA TRP A 100 12.77 -12.64 8.55
C TRP A 100 12.00 -11.34 8.40
N ARG A 101 12.68 -10.35 7.82
CA ARG A 101 12.15 -9.03 7.45
C ARG A 101 12.86 -8.53 6.19
N VAL A 102 12.09 -8.04 5.23
CA VAL A 102 12.58 -7.45 3.97
C VAL A 102 11.74 -6.24 3.61
N LEU A 103 12.21 -5.41 2.67
CA LEU A 103 11.41 -4.34 2.07
C LEU A 103 10.92 -4.76 0.68
N SER A 104 9.64 -4.53 0.40
CA SER A 104 9.06 -4.61 -0.94
C SER A 104 9.64 -3.52 -1.88
N GLU A 105 9.42 -3.62 -3.20
CA GLU A 105 9.82 -2.56 -4.16
C GLU A 105 9.20 -1.19 -3.82
N ASP A 106 8.04 -1.18 -3.17
CA ASP A 106 7.35 0.05 -2.77
C ASP A 106 7.88 0.68 -1.46
N GLY A 107 8.83 0.01 -0.80
CA GLY A 107 9.48 0.44 0.44
C GLY A 107 8.74 0.07 1.73
N HIS A 108 7.65 -0.70 1.65
CA HIS A 108 6.98 -1.25 2.83
C HIS A 108 7.71 -2.51 3.34
N PRO A 109 7.89 -2.63 4.67
CA PRO A 109 8.48 -3.81 5.26
C PRO A 109 7.49 -4.97 5.30
N VAL A 110 7.94 -6.14 4.87
CA VAL A 110 7.24 -7.42 5.00
C VAL A 110 8.08 -8.30 5.93
N SER A 111 7.43 -9.00 6.85
CA SER A 111 8.10 -9.88 7.79
C SER A 111 7.29 -11.14 8.07
N GLY A 112 7.98 -12.16 8.55
CA GLY A 112 7.35 -13.40 8.98
C GLY A 112 8.32 -14.26 9.78
N SER A 113 7.86 -15.45 10.11
CA SER A 113 8.70 -16.47 10.72
C SER A 113 8.38 -17.83 10.11
N LEU A 114 9.38 -18.71 10.15
CA LEU A 114 9.26 -20.10 9.75
C LEU A 114 10.03 -21.00 10.72
N SER A 115 9.74 -22.30 10.73
CA SER A 115 10.47 -23.29 11.51
C SER A 115 10.80 -24.53 10.68
N PHE A 116 11.94 -25.15 10.97
CA PHE A 116 12.31 -26.46 10.41
C PHE A 116 13.22 -27.20 11.41
N SER A 117 13.45 -28.50 11.21
CA SER A 117 14.24 -29.32 12.13
C SER A 117 15.39 -30.05 11.43
N VAL A 118 16.51 -30.22 12.13
CA VAL A 118 17.66 -31.04 11.70
C VAL A 118 17.70 -32.30 12.54
N GLY A 119 17.78 -33.47 11.90
CA GLY A 119 17.74 -34.78 12.54
C GLY A 119 16.33 -35.16 13.01
N ALA A 120 15.83 -34.50 14.05
CA ALA A 120 14.49 -34.69 14.60
C ALA A 120 13.94 -33.39 15.22
N PRO A 121 12.61 -33.20 15.27
CA PRO A 121 12.00 -32.07 15.97
C PRO A 121 12.37 -32.04 17.47
N SER A 122 12.60 -30.84 17.99
CA SER A 122 12.82 -30.63 19.41
C SER A 122 11.53 -30.88 20.20
N PRO A 123 11.61 -31.48 21.41
CA PRO A 123 10.42 -31.74 22.23
C PRO A 123 9.72 -30.47 22.73
N SER A 124 10.43 -29.34 22.73
CA SER A 124 9.90 -28.01 23.05
C SER A 124 10.71 -26.96 22.31
N VAL A 125 10.06 -25.87 21.91
CA VAL A 125 10.69 -24.71 21.26
C VAL A 125 10.35 -23.46 22.09
N GLN A 126 11.37 -22.74 22.54
CA GLN A 126 11.18 -21.43 23.17
C GLN A 126 10.89 -20.38 22.11
N ALA A 127 9.95 -19.48 22.39
CA ALA A 127 9.71 -18.35 21.49
C ALA A 127 10.98 -17.49 21.42
N PRO A 128 11.46 -17.13 20.20
CA PRO A 128 12.62 -16.27 20.05
C PRO A 128 12.49 -14.96 20.83
N PRO A 129 13.57 -14.41 21.41
CA PRO A 129 13.56 -13.14 22.12
C PRO A 129 13.51 -11.92 21.16
N VAL A 130 12.99 -12.08 19.94
CA VAL A 130 12.68 -10.94 19.08
C VAL A 130 11.47 -10.23 19.65
N THR A 131 11.61 -8.92 19.84
CA THR A 131 10.44 -8.08 20.09
C THR A 131 9.65 -8.14 18.80
N ALA A 132 8.46 -8.78 18.81
CA ALA A 132 7.53 -8.65 17.71
C ALA A 132 7.32 -7.14 17.52
N ALA A 133 7.95 -6.57 16.49
CA ALA A 133 7.57 -5.25 16.04
C ALA A 133 6.14 -5.46 15.57
N ASP A 134 5.15 -4.98 16.34
CA ASP A 134 3.76 -4.95 15.93
C ASP A 134 3.71 -4.24 14.56
N THR A 135 3.70 -5.03 13.48
CA THR A 135 3.72 -4.54 12.09
C THR A 135 2.35 -4.03 11.65
N ASP A 136 1.31 -4.27 12.46
CA ASP A 136 -0.07 -3.93 12.14
C ASP A 136 -0.38 -2.44 12.26
N ASP A 137 0.52 -1.65 12.85
CA ASP A 137 0.46 -0.20 12.86
C ASP A 137 1.74 0.35 12.23
N ALA A 138 1.68 0.83 10.98
CA ALA A 138 2.60 1.88 10.56
C ALA A 138 2.64 2.90 11.71
N PRO A 139 3.82 3.28 12.26
CA PRO A 139 3.86 4.04 13.49
C PRO A 139 3.00 5.26 13.26
N VAL A 140 1.87 5.38 13.97
CA VAL A 140 0.79 6.35 13.65
C VAL A 140 1.36 7.75 13.46
N LEU A 141 2.45 8.04 14.17
CA LEU A 141 3.27 9.22 14.00
C LEU A 141 3.80 9.44 12.56
N LEU A 142 4.39 8.43 11.91
CA LEU A 142 4.83 8.49 10.51
C LEU A 142 3.66 8.79 9.57
N SER A 143 2.52 8.10 9.69
CA SER A 143 1.34 8.36 8.85
C SER A 143 0.83 9.79 9.06
N VAL A 144 0.78 10.28 10.30
CA VAL A 144 0.41 11.67 10.62
C VAL A 144 1.41 12.66 10.04
N VAL A 145 2.72 12.42 10.17
CA VAL A 145 3.78 13.29 9.65
C VAL A 145 3.74 13.33 8.12
N ARG A 146 3.58 12.18 7.45
CA ARG A 146 3.39 12.09 5.99
C ARG A 146 2.15 12.89 5.57
N TRP A 147 1.02 12.70 6.25
CA TRP A 147 -0.21 13.44 5.97
C TRP A 147 -0.03 14.95 6.11
N VAL A 148 0.60 15.43 7.19
CA VAL A 148 0.93 16.85 7.38
C VAL A 148 1.86 17.36 6.27
N GLY A 149 2.86 16.55 5.88
CA GLY A 149 3.80 16.85 4.81
C GLY A 149 3.10 17.04 3.46
N TYR A 150 2.22 16.11 3.07
CA TYR A 150 1.43 16.19 1.85
C TYR A 150 0.42 17.35 1.89
N ALA A 151 -0.36 17.49 2.96
CA ALA A 151 -1.34 18.57 3.08
C ALA A 151 -0.67 19.96 2.98
N GLY A 152 0.46 20.14 3.69
CA GLY A 152 1.26 21.37 3.62
C GLY A 152 1.86 21.62 2.24
N LEU A 153 2.40 20.59 1.59
CA LEU A 153 2.98 20.67 0.25
C LEU A 153 1.93 21.04 -0.80
N LEU A 154 0.80 20.32 -0.85
CA LEU A 154 -0.28 20.57 -1.80
C LEU A 154 -0.88 21.97 -1.61
N ALA A 155 -1.14 22.37 -0.36
CA ALA A 155 -1.64 23.71 -0.06
C ALA A 155 -0.65 24.80 -0.50
N THR A 156 0.65 24.64 -0.19
CA THR A 156 1.70 25.60 -0.55
C THR A 156 1.85 25.76 -2.05
N SER A 157 1.93 24.64 -2.78
CA SER A 157 2.02 24.63 -4.24
C SER A 157 0.81 25.33 -4.88
N GLY A 158 -0.41 25.04 -4.42
CA GLY A 158 -1.61 25.70 -4.92
C GLY A 158 -1.69 27.18 -4.55
N LEU A 159 -1.26 27.59 -3.35
CA LEU A 159 -1.20 29.00 -2.94
C LEU A 159 -0.26 29.81 -3.85
N VAL A 160 0.90 29.24 -4.19
CA VAL A 160 1.87 29.83 -5.13
C VAL A 160 1.25 29.99 -6.51
N VAL A 161 0.70 28.90 -7.08
CA VAL A 161 0.07 28.95 -8.40
C VAL A 161 -1.07 29.97 -8.41
N PHE A 162 -1.86 30.04 -7.34
CA PHE A 162 -2.94 31.00 -7.23
C PHE A 162 -2.44 32.45 -7.20
N ALA A 163 -1.41 32.73 -6.40
CA ALA A 163 -0.81 34.06 -6.31
C ALA A 163 -0.21 34.55 -7.63
N LEU A 164 0.30 33.64 -8.46
CA LEU A 164 0.91 33.95 -9.76
C LEU A 164 -0.12 34.13 -10.88
N LEU A 165 -1.18 33.31 -10.89
CA LEU A 165 -2.13 33.24 -12.01
C LEU A 165 -3.45 33.99 -11.78
N PHE A 166 -3.97 34.03 -10.54
CA PHE A 166 -5.34 34.50 -10.28
C PHE A 166 -5.41 35.78 -9.45
N LEU A 167 -4.39 36.07 -8.64
CA LEU A 167 -4.37 37.28 -7.83
C LEU A 167 -4.16 38.54 -8.72
N PRO A 168 -5.00 39.58 -8.59
CA PRO A 168 -4.82 40.82 -9.35
C PRO A 168 -3.46 41.48 -9.10
N ARG A 169 -2.83 41.99 -10.17
CA ARG A 169 -1.57 42.76 -10.15
C ARG A 169 -1.80 44.25 -9.89
N HIS A 170 -2.62 44.56 -8.89
CA HIS A 170 -2.96 45.94 -8.54
C HIS A 170 -2.66 46.19 -7.06
N ARG A 171 -2.39 47.45 -6.69
CA ARG A 171 -2.18 47.87 -5.29
C ARG A 171 -3.32 47.43 -4.36
N ASP A 172 -4.52 47.28 -4.92
CA ASP A 172 -5.71 46.83 -4.20
C ASP A 172 -5.65 45.41 -3.66
N ALA A 173 -4.71 44.58 -4.13
CA ALA A 173 -4.51 43.22 -3.65
C ALA A 173 -3.32 43.08 -2.69
N ALA A 174 -2.71 44.17 -2.20
CA ALA A 174 -1.51 44.11 -1.36
C ALA A 174 -1.74 43.32 -0.05
N THR A 175 -2.85 43.58 0.65
CA THR A 175 -3.21 42.84 1.88
C THR A 175 -3.47 41.37 1.59
N SER A 176 -4.21 41.07 0.53
CA SER A 176 -4.44 39.71 0.03
C SER A 176 -3.13 38.99 -0.31
N ARG A 177 -2.20 39.67 -0.97
CA ARG A 177 -0.86 39.15 -1.30
C ARG A 177 -0.05 38.84 -0.05
N GLN A 178 -0.05 39.74 0.93
CA GLN A 178 0.64 39.52 2.20
C GLN A 178 0.09 38.29 2.92
N ARG A 179 -1.24 38.13 2.99
CA ARG A 179 -1.88 36.93 3.59
C ARG A 179 -1.47 35.65 2.86
N LEU A 180 -1.48 35.65 1.53
CA LEU A 180 -1.06 34.50 0.73
C LEU A 180 0.42 34.16 0.96
N VAL A 181 1.31 35.15 0.94
CA VAL A 181 2.75 34.93 1.18
C VAL A 181 2.99 34.41 2.59
N SER A 182 2.33 34.97 3.62
CA SER A 182 2.42 34.47 4.99
C SER A 182 1.92 33.03 5.12
N ALA A 183 0.76 32.71 4.52
CA ALA A 183 0.23 31.36 4.51
C ALA A 183 1.14 30.38 3.75
N THR A 184 1.72 30.81 2.63
CA THR A 184 2.67 30.00 1.84
C THR A 184 3.94 29.72 2.64
N ARG A 185 4.48 30.71 3.36
CA ARG A 185 5.67 30.53 4.22
C ARG A 185 5.39 29.59 5.38
N LEU A 186 4.23 29.72 6.03
CA LEU A 186 3.83 28.82 7.10
C LEU A 186 3.63 27.40 6.58
N GLY A 187 2.91 27.23 5.47
CA GLY A 187 2.70 25.94 4.82
C GLY A 187 4.00 25.27 4.40
N ALA A 188 4.93 26.03 3.80
CA ALA A 188 6.25 25.55 3.42
C ALA A 188 7.10 25.14 4.62
N ALA A 189 7.03 25.88 5.73
CA ALA A 189 7.75 25.53 6.96
C ALA A 189 7.19 24.25 7.60
N VAL A 190 5.86 24.12 7.67
CA VAL A 190 5.18 22.93 8.19
C VAL A 190 5.49 21.71 7.32
N ALA A 191 5.34 21.84 6.00
CA ALA A 191 5.65 20.77 5.05
C ALA A 191 7.14 20.39 5.11
N GLY A 192 8.04 21.37 5.05
CA GLY A 192 9.48 21.13 5.11
C GLY A 192 9.90 20.43 6.41
N LEU A 193 9.36 20.85 7.56
CA LEU A 193 9.61 20.17 8.83
C LEU A 193 9.06 18.74 8.83
N ALA A 194 7.84 18.52 8.32
CA ALA A 194 7.25 17.19 8.24
C ALA A 194 8.07 16.25 7.34
N TRP A 195 8.57 16.71 6.19
CA TRP A 195 9.45 15.91 5.32
C TRP A 195 10.82 15.63 5.96
N LEU A 196 11.37 16.57 6.74
CA LEU A 196 12.61 16.34 7.50
C LEU A 196 12.43 15.34 8.64
N VAL A 197 11.31 15.41 9.36
CA VAL A 197 10.98 14.46 10.45
C VAL A 197 10.55 13.10 9.89
N GLY A 198 9.92 13.07 8.72
CA GLY A 198 9.47 11.84 8.08
C GLY A 198 10.61 10.91 7.65
N LEU A 199 11.78 11.47 7.31
CA LEU A 199 12.95 10.67 6.92
C LEU A 199 13.45 9.74 8.04
N PRO A 200 13.82 10.21 9.25
CA PRO A 200 14.21 9.31 10.34
C PRO A 200 13.07 8.39 10.78
N LEU A 201 11.80 8.82 10.71
CA LEU A 201 10.67 7.93 11.01
C LEU A 201 10.54 6.80 9.97
N THR A 202 10.89 7.04 8.72
CA THR A 202 10.91 6.02 7.67
C THR A 202 12.02 5.00 7.93
N VAL A 203 13.21 5.45 8.38
CA VAL A 203 14.30 4.56 8.82
C VAL A 203 13.81 3.60 9.91
N VAL A 204 13.26 4.14 10.99
CA VAL A 204 12.74 3.37 12.13
C VAL A 204 11.69 2.36 11.68
N TYR A 205 10.77 2.78 10.81
CA TYR A 205 9.71 1.94 10.26
C TYR A 205 10.24 0.78 9.43
N GLN A 206 11.17 1.04 8.51
CA GLN A 206 11.71 0.03 7.60
C GLN A 206 12.50 -1.04 8.36
N VAL A 207 13.35 -0.64 9.30
CA VAL A 207 14.15 -1.59 10.08
C VAL A 207 13.37 -2.26 11.22
N GLY A 208 12.14 -1.82 11.51
CA GLY A 208 11.34 -2.35 12.63
C GLY A 208 11.93 -2.00 14.00
N GLY A 209 12.68 -0.91 14.10
CA GLY A 209 13.40 -0.50 15.31
C GLY A 209 12.66 0.55 16.14
N ASP A 210 13.37 1.12 17.11
CA ASP A 210 12.91 2.25 17.92
C ASP A 210 13.77 3.50 17.67
N ALA A 211 13.62 4.55 18.49
CA ALA A 211 14.43 5.75 18.37
C ALA A 211 15.95 5.50 18.56
N GLY A 212 16.34 4.41 19.21
CA GLY A 212 17.73 3.99 19.38
C GLY A 212 18.38 3.53 18.07
N SER A 213 17.59 2.95 17.15
CA SER A 213 18.07 2.51 15.82
C SER A 213 18.67 3.65 14.99
N LEU A 214 18.24 4.90 15.22
CA LEU A 214 18.77 6.08 14.53
C LEU A 214 20.25 6.35 14.82
N GLY A 215 20.77 5.82 15.94
CA GLY A 215 22.18 5.89 16.30
C GLY A 215 23.06 4.87 15.58
N ASP A 216 22.46 3.85 14.96
CA ASP A 216 23.18 2.85 14.18
C ASP A 216 23.29 3.31 12.72
N GLY A 217 24.52 3.34 12.19
CA GLY A 217 24.78 3.68 10.80
C GLY A 217 24.16 2.67 9.82
N SER A 218 24.00 1.41 10.23
CA SER A 218 23.42 0.34 9.40
C SER A 218 21.94 0.62 9.07
N ALA A 219 21.19 1.22 9.99
CA ALA A 219 19.78 1.56 9.79
C ALA A 219 19.59 2.54 8.63
N TRP A 220 20.51 3.48 8.45
CA TRP A 220 20.48 4.44 7.35
C TRP A 220 20.86 3.80 6.00
N SER A 221 21.64 2.72 5.99
CA SER A 221 21.96 2.03 4.73
C SER A 221 20.78 1.26 4.13
N ALA A 222 19.69 1.04 4.88
CA ALA A 222 18.47 0.41 4.39
C ALA A 222 17.74 1.29 3.34
N LEU A 223 17.90 2.61 3.40
CA LEU A 223 17.21 3.52 2.47
C LEU A 223 17.92 3.58 1.12
N SER A 224 17.13 3.50 0.07
CA SER A 224 17.54 3.77 -1.30
C SER A 224 17.94 5.24 -1.49
N THR A 225 18.75 5.50 -2.52
CA THR A 225 19.13 6.87 -2.89
C THR A 225 17.91 7.77 -3.17
N THR A 226 16.82 7.18 -3.68
CA THR A 226 15.60 7.93 -4.00
C THR A 226 14.88 8.41 -2.74
N GLU A 227 14.88 7.61 -1.68
CA GLU A 227 14.26 7.96 -0.39
C GLU A 227 14.99 9.10 0.32
N TYR A 228 16.28 9.29 0.05
CA TYR A 228 17.00 10.50 0.46
C TYR A 228 16.73 11.69 -0.48
N ALA A 229 16.72 11.44 -1.79
CA ALA A 229 16.60 12.48 -2.79
C ALA A 229 15.23 13.19 -2.76
N VAL A 230 14.15 12.45 -2.49
CA VAL A 230 12.79 13.01 -2.50
C VAL A 230 12.56 14.04 -1.39
N PRO A 231 12.76 13.75 -0.09
CA PRO A 231 12.64 14.76 0.96
C PRO A 231 13.58 15.94 0.75
N ALA A 232 14.81 15.70 0.26
CA ALA A 232 15.76 16.76 -0.06
C ALA A 232 15.23 17.68 -1.17
N ALA A 233 14.68 17.12 -2.25
CA ALA A 233 14.09 17.88 -3.35
C ALA A 233 12.85 18.69 -2.91
N VAL A 234 12.00 18.09 -2.06
CA VAL A 234 10.84 18.77 -1.46
C VAL A 234 11.30 19.97 -0.62
N VAL A 235 12.19 19.75 0.34
CA VAL A 235 12.69 20.80 1.24
C VAL A 235 13.42 21.89 0.46
N ALA A 236 14.31 21.53 -0.47
CA ALA A 236 15.04 22.49 -1.29
C ALA A 236 14.09 23.32 -2.18
N GLY A 237 13.11 22.68 -2.83
CA GLY A 237 12.11 23.38 -3.65
C GLY A 237 11.25 24.34 -2.82
N LEU A 238 10.82 23.94 -1.62
CA LEU A 238 10.08 24.80 -0.70
C LEU A 238 10.92 25.99 -0.21
N LEU A 239 12.19 25.78 0.13
CA LEU A 239 13.11 26.84 0.54
C LEU A 239 13.36 27.84 -0.58
N VAL A 240 13.61 27.37 -1.81
CA VAL A 240 13.79 28.24 -2.99
C VAL A 240 12.51 29.03 -3.27
N ALA A 241 11.34 28.38 -3.22
CA ALA A 241 10.06 29.06 -3.40
C ALA A 241 9.89 30.18 -2.36
N VAL A 242 10.12 29.89 -1.07
CA VAL A 242 10.01 30.87 0.03
C VAL A 242 11.02 32.01 -0.10
N ALA A 243 12.27 31.72 -0.46
CA ALA A 243 13.32 32.73 -0.63
C ALA A 243 13.01 33.70 -1.79
N MET A 244 12.39 33.19 -2.85
CA MET A 244 12.01 33.98 -4.02
C MET A 244 10.63 34.66 -3.87
N LEU A 245 9.81 34.25 -2.89
CA LEU A 245 8.51 34.83 -2.56
C LEU A 245 8.64 36.17 -1.82
N GLY A 246 8.31 37.26 -2.54
CA GLY A 246 8.22 38.60 -1.99
C GLY A 246 6.79 39.10 -1.79
N ASN A 247 6.63 40.12 -0.93
CA ASN A 247 5.35 40.83 -0.75
C ASN A 247 5.02 41.77 -1.92
N GLY A 248 5.96 42.01 -2.84
CA GLY A 248 5.76 42.79 -4.05
C GLY A 248 5.26 41.95 -5.23
N GLU A 249 5.03 42.62 -6.37
CA GLU A 249 4.72 41.90 -7.60
C GLU A 249 5.96 41.14 -8.11
N PRO A 250 5.84 39.82 -8.36
CA PRO A 250 6.97 39.07 -8.88
C PRO A 250 7.23 39.47 -10.34
N THR A 251 8.51 39.66 -10.67
CA THR A 251 8.96 39.73 -12.06
C THR A 251 8.69 38.39 -12.75
N ARG A 252 8.61 38.36 -14.09
CA ARG A 252 8.39 37.10 -14.83
C ARG A 252 9.43 36.03 -14.49
N ALA A 253 10.70 36.41 -14.38
CA ALA A 253 11.78 35.50 -14.01
C ALA A 253 11.63 34.96 -12.59
N ARG A 254 11.32 35.82 -11.59
CA ARG A 254 11.05 35.35 -10.22
C ARG A 254 9.84 34.43 -10.16
N GLY A 255 8.75 34.79 -10.84
CA GLY A 255 7.54 33.96 -10.91
C GLY A 255 7.81 32.59 -11.53
N ALA A 256 8.58 32.53 -12.61
CA ALA A 256 8.98 31.27 -13.22
C ALA A 256 9.87 30.42 -12.30
N GLY A 257 10.83 31.04 -11.60
CA GLY A 257 11.68 30.34 -10.63
C GLY A 257 10.90 29.77 -9.44
N VAL A 258 9.98 30.55 -8.86
CA VAL A 258 9.09 30.07 -7.79
C VAL A 258 8.21 28.92 -8.28
N LEU A 259 7.65 29.03 -9.50
CA LEU A 259 6.83 27.98 -10.10
C LEU A 259 7.63 26.70 -10.32
N GLY A 260 8.83 26.80 -10.89
CA GLY A 260 9.73 25.65 -11.08
C GLY A 260 10.07 24.96 -9.76
N ALA A 261 10.34 25.73 -8.70
CA ALA A 261 10.64 25.20 -7.38
C ALA A 261 9.48 24.43 -6.75
N VAL A 262 8.24 24.94 -6.85
CA VAL A 262 7.06 24.19 -6.35
C VAL A 262 6.68 23.00 -7.23
N VAL A 263 6.98 23.03 -8.53
CA VAL A 263 6.80 21.86 -9.41
C VAL A 263 7.76 20.75 -9.02
N VAL A 264 9.05 21.06 -8.81
CA VAL A 264 10.03 20.08 -8.33
C VAL A 264 9.60 19.50 -6.98
N ALA A 265 9.27 20.35 -6.01
CA ALA A 265 8.82 19.89 -4.70
C ALA A 265 7.52 19.08 -4.76
N GLY A 266 6.56 19.48 -5.59
CA GLY A 266 5.24 18.82 -5.69
C GLY A 266 5.26 17.50 -6.45
N CYS A 267 6.21 17.30 -7.37
CA CYS A 267 6.32 16.07 -8.16
C CYS A 267 7.30 15.05 -7.56
N ALA A 268 8.26 15.49 -6.74
CA ALA A 268 9.24 14.60 -6.13
C ALA A 268 8.62 13.39 -5.38
N PRO A 269 7.51 13.53 -4.62
CA PRO A 269 6.92 12.40 -3.90
C PRO A 269 6.43 11.25 -4.79
N ALA A 270 6.06 11.52 -6.04
CA ALA A 270 5.65 10.48 -7.00
C ALA A 270 6.83 9.59 -7.45
N LEU A 271 8.06 9.92 -7.05
CA LEU A 271 9.26 9.10 -7.26
C LEU A 271 9.48 8.12 -6.10
N THR A 272 8.56 8.00 -5.16
CA THR A 272 8.60 7.03 -4.05
C THR A 272 7.22 6.41 -3.85
N GLY A 273 7.15 5.18 -3.33
CA GLY A 273 5.89 4.49 -3.00
C GLY A 273 5.32 3.58 -4.11
N HIS A 274 4.18 2.98 -3.80
CA HIS A 274 3.54 1.86 -4.52
C HIS A 274 3.18 2.12 -5.99
N THR A 275 3.02 3.38 -6.42
CA THR A 275 2.73 3.70 -7.82
C THR A 275 3.90 3.40 -8.76
N ARG A 276 5.11 3.15 -8.23
CA ARG A 276 6.30 2.80 -9.02
C ARG A 276 6.43 1.31 -9.34
N ALA A 277 5.91 0.44 -8.48
CA ALA A 277 5.86 -1.01 -8.71
C ALA A 277 4.93 -1.37 -9.88
N GLU A 278 4.01 -0.46 -10.22
CA GLU A 278 3.04 -0.65 -11.29
C GLU A 278 3.62 -0.46 -12.70
N THR A 279 3.40 -1.44 -13.58
CA THR A 279 3.96 -1.44 -14.95
C THR A 279 2.97 -0.93 -16.01
N PRO A 280 3.35 0.02 -16.89
CA PRO A 280 4.67 0.63 -17.03
C PRO A 280 4.90 1.81 -16.05
N GLU A 281 6.00 1.76 -15.31
CA GLU A 281 6.36 2.71 -14.23
C GLU A 281 6.24 4.18 -14.66
N TRP A 282 6.88 4.54 -15.78
CA TRP A 282 6.93 5.93 -16.27
C TRP A 282 5.55 6.55 -16.44
N LEU A 283 4.56 5.71 -16.79
CA LEU A 283 3.20 6.16 -17.03
C LEU A 283 2.48 6.43 -15.72
N VAL A 284 2.53 5.48 -14.79
CA VAL A 284 1.83 5.57 -13.51
C VAL A 284 2.41 6.72 -12.69
N VAL A 285 3.74 6.87 -12.68
CA VAL A 285 4.43 8.02 -12.08
C VAL A 285 3.99 9.34 -12.71
N ALA A 286 3.90 9.43 -14.04
CA ALA A 286 3.47 10.66 -14.72
C ALA A 286 2.00 11.00 -14.42
N VAL A 287 1.13 9.99 -14.37
CA VAL A 287 -0.29 10.13 -14.02
C VAL A 287 -0.45 10.59 -12.58
N ASP A 288 0.35 10.04 -11.65
CA ASP A 288 0.36 10.43 -10.25
C ASP A 288 0.87 11.87 -10.05
N MET A 289 2.00 12.24 -10.69
CA MET A 289 2.48 13.63 -10.72
C MET A 289 1.41 14.60 -11.22
N LEU A 290 0.67 14.23 -12.28
CA LEU A 290 -0.42 15.04 -12.82
C LEU A 290 -1.63 15.10 -11.86
N HIS A 291 -1.95 14.00 -11.18
CA HIS A 291 -3.00 13.94 -10.17
C HIS A 291 -2.67 14.84 -8.98
N LEU A 292 -1.47 14.71 -8.40
CA LEU A 292 -0.97 15.55 -7.31
C LEU A 292 -0.89 17.02 -7.71
N ALA A 293 -0.40 17.34 -8.92
CA ALA A 293 -0.37 18.70 -9.43
C ALA A 293 -1.78 19.29 -9.52
N ALA A 294 -2.74 18.57 -10.09
CA ALA A 294 -4.11 19.05 -10.21
C ALA A 294 -4.79 19.22 -8.83
N GLY A 295 -4.59 18.26 -7.92
CA GLY A 295 -5.07 18.30 -6.54
C GLY A 295 -4.49 19.48 -5.76
N SER A 296 -3.19 19.76 -5.93
CA SER A 296 -2.52 20.89 -5.28
C SER A 296 -3.10 22.23 -5.70
N VAL A 297 -3.32 22.45 -7.01
CA VAL A 297 -3.88 23.70 -7.52
C VAL A 297 -5.35 23.86 -7.10
N TRP A 298 -6.11 22.77 -7.02
CA TRP A 298 -7.49 22.82 -6.53
C TRP A 298 -7.55 23.13 -5.03
N LEU A 299 -6.90 22.32 -4.18
CA LEU A 299 -6.90 22.50 -2.72
C LEU A 299 -6.30 23.84 -2.32
N GLY A 300 -5.07 24.13 -2.75
CA GLY A 300 -4.40 25.39 -2.39
C GLY A 300 -5.10 26.60 -3.00
N GLY A 301 -5.76 26.45 -4.14
CA GLY A 301 -6.60 27.50 -4.72
C GLY A 301 -7.87 27.78 -3.92
N LEU A 302 -8.51 26.76 -3.32
CA LEU A 302 -9.61 26.96 -2.37
C LEU A 302 -9.12 27.69 -1.12
N VAL A 303 -8.01 27.25 -0.52
CA VAL A 303 -7.40 27.94 0.62
C VAL A 303 -7.08 29.40 0.27
N ALA A 304 -6.53 29.64 -0.92
CA ALA A 304 -6.25 30.99 -1.39
C ALA A 304 -7.53 31.85 -1.50
N LEU A 305 -8.62 31.29 -2.02
CA LEU A 305 -9.92 31.98 -2.07
C LEU A 305 -10.43 32.33 -0.67
N LEU A 306 -10.29 31.44 0.32
CA LEU A 306 -10.69 31.73 1.70
C LEU A 306 -9.94 32.95 2.28
N LEU A 307 -8.65 33.06 1.97
CA LEU A 307 -7.77 34.13 2.47
C LEU A 307 -8.03 35.49 1.79
N VAL A 308 -8.44 35.46 0.52
CA VAL A 308 -8.46 36.64 -0.38
C VAL A 308 -9.88 37.15 -0.66
N LEU A 309 -10.87 36.26 -0.79
CA LEU A 309 -12.19 36.62 -1.29
C LEU A 309 -12.92 37.62 -0.37
N SER A 310 -12.71 37.50 0.95
CA SER A 310 -13.28 38.42 1.95
C SER A 310 -12.75 39.85 1.84
N ASP A 311 -11.46 40.03 1.51
CA ASP A 311 -10.83 41.34 1.27
C ASP A 311 -11.26 41.93 -0.08
N LEU A 312 -11.29 41.10 -1.13
CA LEU A 312 -11.65 41.55 -2.48
C LEU A 312 -13.15 41.83 -2.66
N ALA A 313 -14.04 41.21 -1.88
CA ALA A 313 -15.50 41.36 -2.03
C ALA A 313 -15.97 42.82 -1.90
N GLY A 314 -15.22 43.64 -1.16
CA GLY A 314 -15.49 45.06 -1.01
C GLY A 314 -14.99 45.95 -2.16
N ARG A 315 -14.26 45.41 -3.15
CA ARG A 315 -13.47 46.17 -4.13
C ARG A 315 -13.97 46.00 -5.58
N GLY A 316 -15.26 46.28 -5.82
CA GLY A 316 -15.84 46.26 -7.18
C GLY A 316 -16.04 44.85 -7.74
N THR A 317 -15.66 44.62 -9.01
CA THR A 317 -15.82 43.34 -9.72
C THR A 317 -14.67 42.35 -9.49
N LEU A 318 -13.57 42.79 -8.86
CA LEU A 318 -12.34 42.01 -8.70
C LEU A 318 -12.57 40.62 -8.09
N ALA A 319 -13.35 40.54 -7.01
CA ALA A 319 -13.71 39.26 -6.39
C ALA A 319 -14.42 38.31 -7.36
N GLY A 320 -15.36 38.82 -8.15
CA GLY A 320 -16.13 38.03 -9.12
C GLY A 320 -15.32 37.64 -10.37
N GLU A 321 -14.29 38.39 -10.72
CA GLU A 321 -13.35 38.06 -11.79
C GLU A 321 -12.35 36.99 -11.35
N THR A 322 -11.69 37.18 -10.20
CA THR A 322 -10.77 36.20 -9.62
C THR A 322 -11.47 34.86 -9.38
N LEU A 323 -12.66 34.87 -8.76
CA LEU A 323 -13.44 33.66 -8.50
C LEU A 323 -13.82 32.92 -9.79
N ALA A 324 -14.22 33.63 -10.85
CA ALA A 324 -14.61 32.96 -12.09
C ALA A 324 -13.44 32.43 -12.90
N ARG A 325 -12.29 33.13 -12.88
CA ARG A 325 -11.05 32.63 -13.51
C ARG A 325 -10.61 31.35 -12.83
N PHE A 326 -10.52 31.36 -11.49
CA PHE A 326 -10.18 30.17 -10.73
C PHE A 326 -11.20 29.04 -10.95
N SER A 327 -12.50 29.33 -10.83
CA SER A 327 -13.56 28.32 -11.04
C SER A 327 -13.52 27.68 -12.43
N THR A 328 -13.08 28.41 -13.47
CA THR A 328 -12.95 27.85 -14.82
C THR A 328 -11.75 26.93 -14.94
N VAL A 329 -10.62 27.28 -14.33
CA VAL A 329 -9.46 26.38 -14.26
C VAL A 329 -9.78 25.16 -13.39
N ALA A 330 -10.39 25.36 -12.22
CA ALA A 330 -10.81 24.29 -11.32
C ALA A 330 -11.71 23.26 -12.00
N ALA A 331 -12.65 23.68 -12.86
CA ALA A 331 -13.47 22.74 -13.63
C ALA A 331 -12.63 21.86 -14.58
N GLY A 332 -11.55 22.39 -15.16
CA GLY A 332 -10.60 21.61 -15.94
C GLY A 332 -9.74 20.69 -15.08
N LEU A 333 -9.30 21.15 -13.90
CA LEU A 333 -8.53 20.35 -12.93
C LEU A 333 -9.35 19.15 -12.42
N VAL A 334 -10.65 19.33 -12.17
CA VAL A 334 -11.54 18.22 -11.80
C VAL A 334 -11.61 17.16 -12.90
N ALA A 335 -11.66 17.56 -14.18
CA ALA A 335 -11.63 16.60 -15.28
C ALA A 335 -10.30 15.82 -15.33
N VAL A 336 -9.17 16.52 -15.10
CA VAL A 336 -7.85 15.88 -14.99
C VAL A 336 -7.83 14.88 -13.84
N LEU A 337 -8.28 15.28 -12.64
CA LEU A 337 -8.34 14.42 -11.46
C LEU A 337 -9.21 13.19 -11.65
N VAL A 338 -10.36 13.33 -12.31
CA VAL A 338 -11.24 12.19 -12.63
C VAL A 338 -10.52 11.22 -13.56
N ALA A 339 -9.87 11.71 -14.61
CA ALA A 339 -9.17 10.82 -15.54
C ALA A 339 -7.95 10.16 -14.93
N THR A 340 -7.05 10.93 -14.30
CA THR A 340 -5.86 10.37 -13.66
C THR A 340 -6.24 9.45 -12.51
N GLY A 341 -7.24 9.81 -11.70
CA GLY A 341 -7.76 8.97 -10.63
C GLY A 341 -8.41 7.68 -11.14
N SER A 342 -9.09 7.72 -12.29
CA SER A 342 -9.66 6.51 -12.90
C SER A 342 -8.58 5.57 -13.44
N VAL A 343 -7.53 6.11 -14.05
CA VAL A 343 -6.38 5.32 -14.51
C VAL A 343 -5.69 4.67 -13.32
N LEU A 344 -5.36 5.44 -12.28
CA LEU A 344 -4.73 4.90 -11.06
C LEU A 344 -5.63 3.86 -10.36
N ALA A 345 -6.93 4.14 -10.22
CA ALA A 345 -7.87 3.21 -9.61
C ALA A 345 -7.94 1.87 -10.36
N TRP A 346 -8.05 1.91 -11.69
CA TRP A 346 -8.10 0.68 -12.49
C TRP A 346 -6.78 -0.09 -12.43
N ARG A 347 -5.65 0.62 -12.45
CA ARG A 347 -4.31 0.04 -12.38
C ARG A 347 -4.06 -0.69 -11.05
N ILE A 348 -4.49 -0.09 -9.94
CA ILE A 348 -4.22 -0.64 -8.61
C ILE A 348 -5.27 -1.69 -8.20
N VAL A 349 -6.55 -1.49 -8.54
CA VAL A 349 -7.61 -2.45 -8.13
C VAL A 349 -7.75 -3.62 -9.10
N GLY A 350 -7.45 -3.41 -10.39
CA GLY A 350 -7.39 -4.46 -11.40
C GLY A 350 -8.73 -5.07 -11.85
N SER A 351 -9.77 -5.05 -11.01
CA SER A 351 -11.04 -5.75 -11.27
C SER A 351 -12.25 -5.09 -10.61
N TRP A 352 -13.46 -5.48 -11.06
CA TRP A 352 -14.71 -5.01 -10.46
C TRP A 352 -14.99 -5.68 -9.11
N SER A 353 -14.68 -6.97 -8.96
CA SER A 353 -14.76 -7.67 -7.68
C SER A 353 -13.83 -7.01 -6.66
N GLY A 354 -12.58 -6.76 -7.04
CA GLY A 354 -11.60 -6.03 -6.23
C GLY A 354 -12.13 -4.71 -5.70
N LEU A 355 -12.91 -3.97 -6.50
CA LEU A 355 -13.47 -2.68 -6.09
C LEU A 355 -14.58 -2.79 -5.02
N PHE A 356 -15.41 -3.83 -5.07
CA PHE A 356 -16.59 -3.95 -4.20
C PHE A 356 -16.39 -4.89 -3.02
N GLU A 357 -15.53 -5.90 -3.16
CA GLU A 357 -15.40 -7.01 -2.22
C GLU A 357 -14.21 -6.82 -1.27
N THR A 358 -13.16 -6.10 -1.68
CA THR A 358 -11.97 -5.88 -0.85
C THR A 358 -12.10 -4.65 0.05
N ALA A 359 -11.40 -4.67 1.20
CA ALA A 359 -11.30 -3.49 2.08
C ALA A 359 -10.67 -2.27 1.38
N TYR A 360 -9.68 -2.51 0.51
CA TYR A 360 -9.05 -1.46 -0.30
C TYR A 360 -10.06 -0.81 -1.25
N GLY A 361 -10.82 -1.61 -2.01
CA GLY A 361 -11.86 -1.15 -2.92
C GLY A 361 -12.95 -0.34 -2.22
N GLN A 362 -13.38 -0.80 -1.03
CA GLN A 362 -14.36 -0.07 -0.21
C GLN A 362 -13.85 1.29 0.26
N LEU A 363 -12.59 1.40 0.71
CA LEU A 363 -11.98 2.68 1.05
C LEU A 363 -11.86 3.61 -0.16
N LEU A 364 -11.54 3.07 -1.34
CA LEU A 364 -11.53 3.82 -2.58
C LEU A 364 -12.94 4.34 -2.94
N LEU A 365 -13.99 3.55 -2.73
CA LEU A 365 -15.38 4.00 -2.91
C LEU A 365 -15.74 5.15 -1.96
N VAL A 366 -15.27 5.11 -0.70
CA VAL A 366 -15.41 6.23 0.24
C VAL A 366 -14.69 7.48 -0.29
N LYS A 367 -13.46 7.35 -0.81
CA LYS A 367 -12.71 8.44 -1.44
C LYS A 367 -13.49 9.04 -2.63
N ILE A 368 -14.05 8.18 -3.49
CA ILE A 368 -14.88 8.61 -4.63
C ILE A 368 -16.13 9.36 -4.16
N ALA A 369 -16.81 8.88 -3.11
CA ALA A 369 -18.00 9.54 -2.55
C ALA A 369 -17.67 10.94 -1.99
N ILE A 370 -16.56 11.08 -1.25
CA ILE A 370 -16.09 12.37 -0.73
C ILE A 370 -15.74 13.32 -1.89
N ALA A 371 -15.04 12.82 -2.91
CA ALA A 371 -14.70 13.60 -4.10
C ALA A 371 -15.96 14.06 -4.85
N ALA A 372 -16.97 13.20 -5.01
CA ALA A 372 -18.24 13.55 -5.63
C ALA A 372 -18.98 14.63 -4.84
N ALA A 373 -18.98 14.56 -3.50
CA ALA A 373 -19.54 15.61 -2.66
C ALA A 373 -18.80 16.96 -2.82
N ALA A 374 -17.47 16.94 -2.85
CA ALA A 374 -16.65 18.14 -3.10
C ALA A 374 -16.96 18.76 -4.48
N VAL A 375 -17.07 17.93 -5.52
CA VAL A 375 -17.46 18.38 -6.87
C VAL A 375 -18.88 18.95 -6.90
N ALA A 376 -19.82 18.38 -6.14
CA ALA A 376 -21.17 18.92 -6.01
C ALA A 376 -21.18 20.33 -5.37
N PHE A 377 -20.38 20.54 -4.31
CA PHE A 377 -20.17 21.87 -3.72
C PHE A 377 -19.53 22.84 -4.73
N ALA A 378 -18.50 22.41 -5.46
CA ALA A 378 -17.84 23.20 -6.49
C ALA A 378 -18.81 23.60 -7.62
N ALA A 379 -19.66 22.67 -8.06
CA ALA A 379 -20.69 22.91 -9.07
C ALA A 379 -21.75 23.90 -8.58
N TRP A 380 -22.21 23.76 -7.32
CA TRP A 380 -23.12 24.71 -6.70
C TRP A 380 -22.51 26.12 -6.62
N ASN A 381 -21.25 26.22 -6.19
CA ASN A 381 -20.49 27.47 -6.16
C ASN A 381 -20.42 28.12 -7.54
N ARG A 382 -20.12 27.32 -8.58
CA ARG A 382 -19.95 27.79 -9.97
C ARG A 382 -21.26 28.20 -10.63
N PHE A 383 -22.31 27.40 -10.52
CA PHE A 383 -23.53 27.57 -11.31
C PHE A 383 -24.64 28.35 -10.58
N ARG A 384 -24.62 28.42 -9.24
CA ARG A 384 -25.62 29.14 -8.45
C ARG A 384 -25.03 30.39 -7.80
N LEU A 385 -24.02 30.24 -6.96
CA LEU A 385 -23.55 31.33 -6.09
C LEU A 385 -22.73 32.39 -6.84
N LEU A 386 -21.85 31.99 -7.76
CA LEU A 386 -21.04 32.91 -8.54
C LEU A 386 -21.89 33.84 -9.44
N PRO A 387 -22.86 33.35 -10.25
CA PRO A 387 -23.75 34.21 -11.01
C PRO A 387 -24.54 35.17 -10.12
N ALA A 388 -25.07 34.68 -9.00
CA ALA A 388 -25.76 35.52 -8.02
C ALA A 388 -24.84 36.62 -7.48
N MET A 389 -23.61 36.31 -7.07
CA MET A 389 -22.66 37.31 -6.57
C MET A 389 -22.35 38.39 -7.61
N ARG A 390 -22.18 38.00 -8.88
CA ARG A 390 -21.90 38.94 -9.99
C ARG A 390 -23.07 39.86 -10.31
N GLN A 391 -24.29 39.37 -10.19
CA GLN A 391 -25.51 40.14 -10.48
C GLN A 391 -25.93 41.07 -9.33
N ALA A 392 -25.32 40.98 -8.15
CA ALA A 392 -25.72 41.78 -6.99
C ALA A 392 -25.35 43.28 -7.19
N PRO A 393 -26.33 44.20 -7.18
CA PRO A 393 -26.10 45.61 -7.48
C PRO A 393 -25.39 46.36 -6.35
N ARG A 394 -25.65 46.01 -5.08
CA ARG A 394 -25.08 46.73 -3.93
C ARG A 394 -23.81 46.07 -3.39
N ARG A 395 -22.87 46.90 -2.90
CA ARG A 395 -21.62 46.44 -2.27
C ARG A 395 -21.85 45.52 -1.07
N ARG A 396 -22.86 45.83 -0.23
CA ARG A 396 -23.24 45.01 0.93
C ARG A 396 -23.70 43.62 0.49
N GLU A 397 -24.62 43.55 -0.48
CA GLU A 397 -25.15 42.30 -1.02
C GLU A 397 -24.03 41.44 -1.67
N ARG A 398 -23.08 42.07 -2.37
CA ARG A 398 -21.88 41.38 -2.90
C ARG A 398 -21.03 40.78 -1.78
N ARG A 399 -20.83 41.52 -0.69
CA ARG A 399 -20.06 41.04 0.48
C ARG A 399 -20.77 39.86 1.16
N ASP A 400 -22.08 39.96 1.37
CA ASP A 400 -22.88 38.91 2.00
C ASP A 400 -22.85 37.62 1.15
N ARG A 401 -23.01 37.74 -0.17
CA ARG A 401 -22.90 36.60 -1.11
C ARG A 401 -21.49 36.02 -1.15
N ALA A 402 -20.45 36.85 -1.10
CA ALA A 402 -19.07 36.39 -1.03
C ALA A 402 -18.80 35.60 0.26
N THR A 403 -19.38 35.99 1.40
CA THR A 403 -19.28 35.22 2.65
C THR A 403 -19.90 33.84 2.52
N ILE A 404 -21.03 33.70 1.81
CA ILE A 404 -21.63 32.38 1.54
C ILE A 404 -20.68 31.53 0.69
N VAL A 405 -20.09 32.10 -0.37
CA VAL A 405 -19.09 31.41 -1.19
C VAL A 405 -17.88 30.97 -0.37
N VAL A 406 -17.38 31.82 0.55
CA VAL A 406 -16.28 31.45 1.45
C VAL A 406 -16.66 30.27 2.33
N ARG A 407 -17.88 30.25 2.90
CA ARG A 407 -18.33 29.15 3.75
C ARG A 407 -18.45 27.83 2.99
N THR A 408 -19.01 27.86 1.78
CA THR A 408 -19.13 26.66 0.95
C THR A 408 -17.78 26.19 0.42
N ALA A 409 -16.88 27.10 0.05
CA ALA A 409 -15.49 26.77 -0.31
C ALA A 409 -14.71 26.21 0.89
N ALA A 410 -15.00 26.64 2.12
CA ALA A 410 -14.40 26.08 3.32
C ALA A 410 -14.89 24.64 3.57
N ALA A 411 -16.18 24.37 3.37
CA ALA A 411 -16.71 23.01 3.42
C ALA A 411 -16.08 22.11 2.35
N GLU A 412 -15.89 22.63 1.12
CA GLU A 412 -15.18 21.94 0.04
C GLU A 412 -13.72 21.64 0.43
N ALA A 413 -13.00 22.62 1.00
CA ALA A 413 -11.63 22.41 1.47
C ALA A 413 -11.54 21.38 2.61
N VAL A 414 -12.49 21.37 3.55
CA VAL A 414 -12.57 20.34 4.60
C VAL A 414 -12.81 18.95 4.00
N ALA A 415 -13.68 18.83 3.00
CA ALA A 415 -13.89 17.58 2.29
C ALA A 415 -12.60 17.09 1.60
N LEU A 416 -11.83 17.98 0.98
CA LEU A 416 -10.53 17.63 0.38
C LEU A 416 -9.47 17.26 1.42
N VAL A 417 -9.46 17.89 2.60
CA VAL A 417 -8.58 17.49 3.70
C VAL A 417 -8.96 16.09 4.21
N GLY A 418 -10.26 15.79 4.32
CA GLY A 418 -10.75 14.44 4.61
C GLY A 418 -10.37 13.44 3.50
N LEU A 419 -10.45 13.85 2.24
CA LEU A 419 -10.02 13.05 1.09
C LEU A 419 -8.54 12.69 1.16
N LEU A 420 -7.67 13.61 1.59
CA LEU A 420 -6.26 13.36 1.82
C LEU A 420 -6.01 12.39 2.98
N LEU A 421 -6.83 12.46 4.03
CA LEU A 421 -6.74 11.51 5.15
C LEU A 421 -7.09 10.09 4.70
N VAL A 422 -8.19 9.92 3.97
CA VAL A 422 -8.56 8.62 3.37
C VAL A 422 -7.49 8.15 2.38
N THR A 423 -6.87 9.07 1.62
CA THR A 423 -5.76 8.72 0.73
C THR A 423 -4.55 8.22 1.49
N GLY A 424 -4.20 8.81 2.64
CA GLY A 424 -3.14 8.28 3.51
C GLY A 424 -3.41 6.85 3.98
N MET A 425 -4.65 6.57 4.39
CA MET A 425 -5.06 5.21 4.80
C MET A 425 -5.01 4.19 3.65
N LEU A 426 -5.26 4.64 2.41
CA LEU A 426 -5.14 3.80 1.22
C LEU A 426 -3.68 3.54 0.82
N VAL A 427 -2.75 4.44 1.16
CA VAL A 427 -1.32 4.26 0.88
C VAL A 427 -0.71 3.26 1.85
N ASP A 428 -1.19 3.24 3.11
CA ASP A 428 -0.71 2.35 4.17
C ASP A 428 -1.40 0.96 4.15
N ARG A 429 -2.16 0.60 3.10
CA ARG A 429 -2.82 -0.72 2.95
C ARG A 429 -2.54 -1.34 1.59
N SER A 430 -2.23 -2.63 1.57
CA SER A 430 -2.20 -3.41 0.34
C SER A 430 -3.62 -3.69 -0.17
N PRO A 431 -3.84 -3.72 -1.50
CA PRO A 431 -5.04 -4.28 -2.11
C PRO A 431 -5.30 -5.75 -1.70
N GLU A 432 -4.26 -6.47 -1.30
CA GLU A 432 -4.29 -7.91 -0.98
C GLU A 432 -4.27 -8.22 0.53
N ASP A 433 -4.21 -7.22 1.43
CA ASP A 433 -4.21 -7.39 2.89
C ASP A 433 -5.56 -7.90 3.44
N ASP A 434 -6.33 -8.66 2.67
CA ASP A 434 -7.37 -9.48 3.25
C ASP A 434 -6.68 -10.71 3.87
N PRO A 435 -6.56 -10.82 5.21
CA PRO A 435 -6.18 -12.09 5.85
C PRO A 435 -7.15 -13.22 5.48
N SER A 436 -8.28 -12.89 4.83
CA SER A 436 -9.15 -13.80 4.13
C SER A 436 -8.50 -14.52 2.95
N ALA A 437 -7.36 -14.12 2.39
CA ALA A 437 -6.65 -14.89 1.36
C ALA A 437 -5.77 -15.99 1.97
N ALA A 438 -5.10 -15.70 3.10
CA ALA A 438 -4.43 -16.71 3.92
C ALA A 438 -5.42 -17.64 4.66
N ALA A 439 -6.64 -17.16 4.91
CA ALA A 439 -7.76 -17.94 5.45
C ALA A 439 -8.78 -18.38 4.37
N ALA A 440 -8.54 -18.11 3.08
CA ALA A 440 -9.44 -18.51 1.99
C ALA A 440 -9.28 -20.00 1.75
N GLY A 441 -10.22 -20.73 2.32
CA GLY A 441 -10.52 -22.09 1.91
C GLY A 441 -9.71 -23.14 2.63
N THR A 442 -9.53 -23.10 3.95
CA THR A 442 -9.14 -24.35 4.62
C THR A 442 -10.31 -25.33 4.53
N ALA A 443 -10.15 -26.43 3.79
CA ALA A 443 -11.14 -27.51 3.75
C ALA A 443 -10.71 -28.63 4.67
N THR A 444 -11.43 -28.85 5.76
CA THR A 444 -11.19 -29.95 6.70
C THR A 444 -12.30 -30.99 6.56
N VAL A 445 -11.90 -32.25 6.35
CA VAL A 445 -12.80 -33.39 6.16
C VAL A 445 -12.35 -34.51 7.08
N VAL A 446 -13.30 -35.07 7.84
CA VAL A 446 -13.03 -36.17 8.75
C VAL A 446 -13.64 -37.45 8.17
N GLY A 447 -12.90 -38.55 8.23
CA GLY A 447 -13.41 -39.88 7.95
C GLY A 447 -12.85 -40.90 8.90
N ARG A 448 -13.23 -42.16 8.66
CA ARG A 448 -12.78 -43.28 9.48
C ARG A 448 -12.17 -44.35 8.62
N LEU A 449 -11.10 -44.93 9.12
CA LEU A 449 -10.34 -45.98 8.48
C LEU A 449 -10.16 -47.10 9.51
N GLY A 450 -11.14 -48.01 9.57
CA GLY A 450 -11.27 -48.94 10.68
C GLY A 450 -11.64 -48.24 11.99
N GLY A 451 -10.87 -48.49 13.05
CA GLY A 451 -11.00 -47.85 14.37
C GLY A 451 -10.22 -46.54 14.53
N ILE A 452 -9.65 -46.02 13.45
CA ILE A 452 -8.79 -44.82 13.41
C ILE A 452 -9.61 -43.67 12.79
N GLU A 453 -9.56 -42.50 13.44
CA GLU A 453 -10.12 -41.26 12.92
C GLU A 453 -9.07 -40.55 12.07
N LEU A 454 -9.47 -40.16 10.86
CA LEU A 454 -8.61 -39.52 9.87
C LEU A 454 -9.16 -38.12 9.58
N GLU A 455 -8.36 -37.10 9.85
CA GLU A 455 -8.68 -35.70 9.52
C GLU A 455 -7.77 -35.24 8.38
N ALA A 456 -8.37 -34.86 7.25
CA ALA A 456 -7.67 -34.26 6.12
C ALA A 456 -7.96 -32.77 6.06
N THR A 457 -6.91 -31.95 6.04
CA THR A 457 -7.00 -30.50 5.93
C THR A 457 -6.26 -30.04 4.67
N VAL A 458 -6.92 -29.25 3.83
CA VAL A 458 -6.35 -28.66 2.61
C VAL A 458 -6.28 -27.16 2.75
N ALA A 459 -5.08 -26.58 2.57
CA ALA A 459 -4.86 -25.15 2.66
C ALA A 459 -3.85 -24.65 1.60
N PRO A 460 -4.23 -23.68 0.75
CA PRO A 460 -5.61 -23.23 0.49
C PRO A 460 -6.38 -24.27 -0.34
N ALA A 461 -7.66 -24.53 -0.07
CA ALA A 461 -8.55 -25.42 -0.85
C ALA A 461 -9.21 -24.65 -2.00
N VAL A 462 -8.36 -24.10 -2.87
CA VAL A 462 -8.74 -23.49 -4.14
C VAL A 462 -7.92 -24.11 -5.27
N THR A 463 -8.29 -23.88 -6.52
CA THR A 463 -7.47 -24.30 -7.66
C THR A 463 -6.09 -23.69 -7.61
N GLY A 464 -5.06 -24.47 -7.91
CA GLY A 464 -3.66 -24.06 -7.80
C GLY A 464 -2.90 -24.88 -6.76
N PRO A 465 -1.70 -24.44 -6.36
CA PRO A 465 -0.89 -25.10 -5.34
C PRO A 465 -1.57 -25.07 -3.97
N SER A 466 -1.56 -26.22 -3.29
CA SER A 466 -2.17 -26.45 -1.99
C SER A 466 -1.38 -27.47 -1.18
N ASN A 467 -1.43 -27.36 0.14
CA ASN A 467 -0.91 -28.39 1.03
C ASN A 467 -2.07 -29.24 1.57
N VAL A 468 -1.91 -30.56 1.52
CA VAL A 468 -2.85 -31.55 2.09
C VAL A 468 -2.20 -32.17 3.32
N THR A 469 -2.77 -31.94 4.50
CA THR A 469 -2.33 -32.52 5.78
C THR A 469 -3.31 -33.58 6.24
N LEU A 470 -2.81 -34.75 6.61
CA LEU A 470 -3.53 -35.89 7.17
C LEU A 470 -3.10 -36.10 8.62
N THR A 471 -4.06 -36.07 9.54
CA THR A 471 -3.85 -36.43 10.95
C THR A 471 -4.64 -37.69 11.26
N MET A 472 -4.00 -38.65 11.93
CA MET A 472 -4.55 -39.95 12.30
C MET A 472 -4.54 -40.10 13.81
N THR A 473 -5.70 -40.37 14.40
CA THR A 473 -5.85 -40.59 15.83
C THR A 473 -6.60 -41.88 16.11
N ASP A 474 -6.28 -42.52 17.23
CA ASP A 474 -6.99 -43.70 17.69
C ASP A 474 -8.27 -43.35 18.47
N ALA A 475 -8.94 -44.37 19.01
CA ALA A 475 -10.18 -44.18 19.76
C ALA A 475 -10.01 -43.46 21.12
N THR A 476 -8.78 -43.29 21.63
CA THR A 476 -8.49 -42.51 22.84
C THR A 476 -8.06 -41.08 22.52
N GLY A 477 -7.88 -40.76 21.23
CA GLY A 477 -7.45 -39.45 20.74
C GLY A 477 -5.92 -39.29 20.71
N GLU A 478 -5.17 -40.38 20.90
CA GLU A 478 -3.71 -40.35 20.76
C GLU A 478 -3.32 -40.49 19.28
N PRO A 479 -2.19 -39.87 18.85
CA PRO A 479 -1.73 -40.02 17.47
C PRO A 479 -1.44 -41.47 17.10
N PHE A 480 -1.96 -41.93 15.97
CA PHE A 480 -1.84 -43.31 15.52
C PHE A 480 -0.87 -43.42 14.34
N GLU A 481 0.03 -44.41 14.40
CA GLU A 481 0.98 -44.73 13.33
C GLU A 481 0.74 -46.13 12.78
N GLY A 482 0.74 -46.25 11.45
CA GLY A 482 0.61 -47.54 10.76
C GLY A 482 1.89 -48.38 10.79
N PHE A 483 1.78 -49.61 10.29
CA PHE A 483 2.93 -50.48 9.99
C PHE A 483 3.79 -49.90 8.84
N GLU A 484 3.16 -49.17 7.92
CA GLU A 484 3.81 -48.34 6.89
C GLU A 484 3.12 -46.97 6.84
N ALA A 485 3.81 -45.98 6.26
CA ALA A 485 3.21 -44.67 5.99
C ALA A 485 1.93 -44.83 5.12
N PRO A 486 0.90 -43.99 5.36
CA PRO A 486 -0.30 -43.98 4.55
C PRO A 486 0.04 -43.67 3.09
N ARG A 487 -0.70 -44.30 2.18
CA ARG A 487 -0.69 -43.96 0.76
C ARG A 487 -1.98 -43.24 0.43
N ALA A 488 -1.88 -42.15 -0.31
CA ALA A 488 -3.04 -41.40 -0.76
C ALA A 488 -3.08 -41.25 -2.28
N ARG A 489 -4.29 -41.16 -2.82
CA ARG A 489 -4.59 -40.88 -4.23
C ARG A 489 -5.64 -39.78 -4.31
N LEU A 490 -5.51 -38.87 -5.28
CA LEU A 490 -6.47 -37.80 -5.54
C LEU A 490 -7.08 -37.91 -6.94
N GLU A 491 -8.41 -37.82 -7.02
CA GLU A 491 -9.15 -37.78 -8.28
C GLU A 491 -10.42 -36.91 -8.19
N ALA A 492 -10.91 -36.41 -9.32
CA ALA A 492 -12.16 -35.66 -9.44
C ALA A 492 -12.79 -35.91 -10.82
N GLY A 493 -13.86 -36.70 -10.88
CA GLY A 493 -14.56 -37.02 -12.13
C GLY A 493 -13.65 -37.74 -13.14
N GLU A 494 -13.32 -37.09 -14.26
CA GLU A 494 -12.39 -37.63 -15.28
C GLU A 494 -10.92 -37.25 -15.04
N VAL A 495 -10.62 -36.42 -14.04
CA VAL A 495 -9.26 -35.95 -13.72
C VAL A 495 -8.67 -36.77 -12.58
N ASP A 496 -7.57 -37.47 -12.83
CA ASP A 496 -6.90 -38.36 -11.87
C ASP A 496 -5.47 -37.88 -11.67
N LEU A 497 -5.15 -37.38 -10.46
CA LEU A 497 -3.81 -36.91 -10.10
C LEU A 497 -2.89 -38.06 -9.68
N GLY A 498 -3.44 -39.27 -9.53
CA GLY A 498 -2.68 -40.44 -9.13
C GLY A 498 -2.27 -40.39 -7.66
N ALA A 499 -1.26 -41.20 -7.33
CA ALA A 499 -0.75 -41.31 -5.98
C ALA A 499 0.01 -40.02 -5.59
N ILE A 500 -0.30 -39.48 -4.42
CA ILE A 500 0.42 -38.36 -3.82
C ILE A 500 1.39 -38.86 -2.75
N GLU A 501 2.58 -38.26 -2.73
CA GLU A 501 3.63 -38.64 -1.80
C GLU A 501 3.43 -37.93 -0.46
N LEU A 502 3.03 -38.69 0.54
CA LEU A 502 2.82 -38.19 1.90
C LEU A 502 4.13 -38.25 2.70
N ARG A 503 4.54 -37.10 3.23
CA ARG A 503 5.72 -36.95 4.09
C ARG A 503 5.25 -36.94 5.54
N ASN A 504 5.85 -37.75 6.41
CA ASN A 504 5.57 -37.69 7.85
C ASN A 504 6.06 -36.34 8.39
N ILE A 505 5.18 -35.60 9.08
CA ILE A 505 5.46 -34.28 9.67
C ILE A 505 5.35 -34.30 11.20
N GLY A 506 5.00 -35.44 11.79
CA GLY A 506 4.84 -35.62 13.23
C GLY A 506 4.11 -36.94 13.56
N PRO A 507 4.01 -37.31 14.84
CA PRO A 507 3.27 -38.50 15.25
C PRO A 507 1.84 -38.47 14.72
N GLY A 508 1.47 -39.48 13.93
CA GLY A 508 0.18 -39.60 13.28
C GLY A 508 -0.13 -38.54 12.23
N ALA A 509 0.82 -37.70 11.84
CA ALA A 509 0.61 -36.55 10.97
C ALA A 509 1.47 -36.63 9.69
N TYR A 510 0.85 -36.44 8.54
CA TYR A 510 1.46 -36.57 7.22
C TYR A 510 1.04 -35.41 6.32
N ALA A 511 1.90 -34.92 5.44
CA ALA A 511 1.56 -33.84 4.49
C ALA A 511 2.06 -34.09 3.07
N ALA A 512 1.34 -33.57 2.08
CA ALA A 512 1.70 -33.60 0.67
C ALA A 512 1.42 -32.24 0.01
N ASP A 513 2.30 -31.82 -0.88
CA ASP A 513 2.07 -30.66 -1.76
C ASP A 513 1.34 -31.14 -3.02
N VAL A 514 0.23 -30.49 -3.37
CA VAL A 514 -0.64 -30.86 -4.48
C VAL A 514 -0.97 -29.62 -5.30
N VAL A 515 -1.22 -29.77 -6.59
CA VAL A 515 -1.76 -28.69 -7.44
C VAL A 515 -3.12 -29.12 -7.96
N PHE A 516 -4.19 -28.46 -7.53
CA PHE A 516 -5.54 -28.74 -7.98
C PHE A 516 -5.83 -28.03 -9.32
N PRO A 517 -6.01 -28.77 -10.44
CA PRO A 517 -6.21 -28.16 -11.76
C PRO A 517 -7.60 -27.59 -12.01
N SER A 518 -8.60 -27.94 -11.19
CA SER A 518 -10.00 -27.54 -11.40
C SER A 518 -10.78 -27.45 -10.09
N PRO A 519 -11.77 -26.53 -9.99
CA PRO A 519 -12.63 -26.46 -8.82
C PRO A 519 -13.62 -27.62 -8.83
N GLY A 520 -14.13 -28.01 -7.66
CA GLY A 520 -15.07 -29.12 -7.51
C GLY A 520 -14.78 -29.97 -6.27
N THR A 521 -15.48 -31.09 -6.16
CA THR A 521 -15.24 -32.09 -5.10
C THR A 521 -14.17 -33.06 -5.56
N TRP A 522 -13.09 -33.15 -4.80
CA TRP A 522 -11.98 -34.07 -5.02
C TRP A 522 -12.08 -35.25 -4.05
N GLU A 523 -11.93 -36.46 -4.56
CA GLU A 523 -11.89 -37.69 -3.78
C GLU A 523 -10.44 -37.98 -3.37
N LEU A 524 -10.15 -37.86 -2.08
CA LEU A 524 -8.90 -38.27 -1.46
C LEU A 524 -9.06 -39.70 -0.92
N GLN A 525 -8.58 -40.68 -1.67
CA GLN A 525 -8.53 -42.05 -1.21
C GLN A 525 -7.27 -42.28 -0.39
N VAL A 526 -7.42 -42.67 0.87
CA VAL A 526 -6.32 -42.96 1.79
C VAL A 526 -6.34 -44.43 2.16
N SER A 527 -5.20 -45.09 2.04
CA SER A 527 -4.97 -46.45 2.52
C SER A 527 -3.87 -46.45 3.57
N LEU A 528 -4.11 -47.14 4.68
CA LEU A 528 -3.14 -47.26 5.76
C LEU A 528 -2.93 -48.73 6.09
N ARG A 529 -1.68 -49.18 6.02
CA ARG A 529 -1.33 -50.54 6.42
C ARG A 529 -1.21 -50.58 7.94
N VAL A 530 -2.18 -51.17 8.63
CA VAL A 530 -2.21 -51.23 10.10
C VAL A 530 -1.52 -52.49 10.64
N SER A 531 -1.32 -53.51 9.80
CA SER A 531 -0.53 -54.70 10.12
C SER A 531 0.05 -55.35 8.86
N GLU A 532 0.84 -56.43 9.02
CA GLU A 532 1.37 -57.21 7.90
C GLU A 532 0.25 -57.68 6.94
N PHE A 533 -0.97 -57.94 7.44
CA PHE A 533 -2.07 -58.52 6.66
C PHE A 533 -3.26 -57.58 6.44
N GLU A 534 -3.27 -56.39 7.03
CA GLU A 534 -4.43 -55.50 7.04
C GLU A 534 -4.09 -54.10 6.49
N ASN A 535 -4.80 -53.67 5.45
CA ASN A 535 -4.62 -52.38 4.79
C ASN A 535 -5.99 -51.72 4.48
N PRO A 536 -6.70 -51.22 5.50
CA PRO A 536 -7.96 -50.51 5.33
C PRO A 536 -7.81 -49.28 4.44
N VAL A 537 -8.88 -48.97 3.69
CA VAL A 537 -8.97 -47.85 2.74
C VAL A 537 -10.21 -47.04 3.05
N THR A 538 -10.10 -45.72 2.97
CA THR A 538 -11.22 -44.78 3.09
C THR A 538 -11.13 -43.72 2.00
N THR A 539 -12.22 -43.01 1.74
CA THR A 539 -12.26 -41.93 0.75
C THR A 539 -12.92 -40.71 1.37
N LEU A 540 -12.25 -39.57 1.26
CA LEU A 540 -12.69 -38.28 1.79
C LEU A 540 -13.03 -37.35 0.63
N GLU A 541 -14.16 -36.66 0.72
CA GLU A 541 -14.60 -35.68 -0.28
C GLU A 541 -14.15 -34.27 0.11
N ILE A 542 -13.17 -33.74 -0.60
CA ILE A 542 -12.55 -32.43 -0.34
C ILE A 542 -13.16 -31.39 -1.29
N PRO A 543 -13.86 -30.36 -0.77
CA PRO A 543 -14.33 -29.26 -1.60
C PRO A 543 -13.16 -28.32 -1.95
N VAL A 544 -12.94 -28.10 -3.25
CA VAL A 544 -11.94 -27.15 -3.77
C VAL A 544 -12.63 -26.03 -4.55
N GLY A 545 -12.43 -24.78 -4.12
CA GLY A 545 -12.97 -23.59 -4.77
C GLY A 545 -12.20 -23.16 -6.02
N SER A 546 -12.72 -22.18 -6.77
CA SER A 546 -11.94 -21.49 -7.79
C SER A 546 -10.96 -20.52 -7.14
N ALA A 547 -9.73 -20.44 -7.64
CA ALA A 547 -8.84 -19.32 -7.33
C ALA A 547 -9.56 -18.01 -7.73
N GLY A 548 -9.68 -17.10 -6.76
CA GLY A 548 -10.38 -15.82 -6.90
C GLY A 548 -9.70 -14.87 -7.86
#